data_AF-A0A2D7VUL1-F1
#
_entry.id   AF-A0A2D7VUL1-F1
#
_cell.length_a   1.000
_cell.length_b   1.000
_cell.length_c   1.000
_cell.angle_alpha   90.00
_cell.angle_beta   90.00
_cell.angle_gamma   90.00
#
_symmetry.space_group_name_H-M   'P 1'
#
loop_
_entity.id
_entity.type
_entity.pdbx_description
1 polymer ?
#
loop_
_entity_poly.entity_id
_entity_poly.type
_entity_poly.pdbx_seq_one_letter_code
_entity_poly.pdbx_strand_id
1 'polypeptide(L)'
;MEYLLIALKIIVAFSLLNVWLIQYNKPTRWRGGDAQNIVEEFKVYGLPVWMCYVVGFLKVSLAIVLLVSIWFPAYEDYAALGLAILLLGSILMHFKIKDPMMKSFPAFLFMLMCLTIYFL
;
A
#
# COMPACT_ATOMS: atom_id res chain seq x y z
N MET A 1 17.52 12.89 11.01
CA MET A 1 17.00 12.40 9.73
C MET A 1 16.85 10.89 9.73
N GLU A 2 17.89 10.15 10.11
CA GLU A 2 17.87 8.68 10.15
C GLU A 2 16.70 8.08 10.96
N TYR A 3 16.49 8.49 12.21
CA TYR A 3 15.37 8.01 13.02
C TYR A 3 13.99 8.31 12.44
N LEU A 4 13.85 9.42 11.70
CA LEU A 4 12.61 9.77 11.01
C LEU A 4 12.35 8.78 9.86
N LEU A 5 13.35 8.51 9.02
CA LEU A 5 13.24 7.54 7.93
C LEU A 5 12.91 6.15 8.44
N ILE A 6 13.59 5.70 9.51
CA ILE A 6 13.29 4.41 10.15
C ILE A 6 11.84 4.37 10.64
N ALA A 7 11.34 5.42 11.30
CA ALA A 7 9.95 5.48 11.74
C ALA A 7 8.97 5.42 10.56
N LEU A 8 9.23 6.14 9.47
CA LEU A 8 8.39 6.10 8.26
C LEU A 8 8.36 4.70 7.63
N LYS A 9 9.52 4.04 7.48
CA LYS A 9 9.61 2.67 6.97
C LYS A 9 8.77 1.70 7.78
N ILE A 10 8.89 1.77 9.11
CA ILE A 10 8.14 0.94 10.05
C ILE A 10 6.63 1.19 9.92
N ILE A 11 6.20 2.45 9.89
CA ILE A 11 4.78 2.83 9.78
C ILE A 11 4.19 2.31 8.46
N VAL A 12 4.85 2.56 7.33
CA VAL A 12 4.37 2.14 6.01
C VAL A 12 4.30 0.62 5.93
N ALA A 13 5.39 -0.07 6.29
CA ALA A 13 5.48 -1.51 6.15
C ALA A 13 4.44 -2.22 7.03
N PHE A 14 4.37 -1.90 8.33
CA PHE A 14 3.39 -2.53 9.20
C PHE A 14 1.95 -2.20 8.81
N SER A 15 1.67 -0.99 8.33
CA SER A 15 0.33 -0.63 7.88
C SER A 15 -0.09 -1.45 6.66
N LEU A 16 0.80 -1.62 5.68
CA LEU A 16 0.54 -2.46 4.51
C LEU A 16 0.39 -3.94 4.88
N LEU A 17 1.28 -4.47 5.72
CA LEU A 17 1.19 -5.86 6.19
C LEU A 17 -0.11 -6.10 6.97
N ASN A 18 -0.53 -5.15 7.81
CA ASN A 18 -1.80 -5.23 8.52
C ASN A 18 -2.99 -5.30 7.55
N VAL A 19 -3.03 -4.45 6.52
CA VAL A 19 -4.11 -4.46 5.53
C VAL A 19 -4.16 -5.78 4.74
N TRP A 20 -3.01 -6.27 4.29
CA TRP A 20 -2.92 -7.40 3.37
C TRP A 20 -2.86 -8.78 4.04
N LEU A 21 -2.41 -8.88 5.29
CA LEU A 21 -2.29 -10.15 6.01
C LEU A 21 -3.36 -10.33 7.10
N ILE A 22 -3.79 -9.24 7.75
CA ILE A 22 -4.69 -9.31 8.92
C ILE A 22 -6.11 -8.86 8.55
N GLN A 23 -6.24 -7.79 7.77
CA GLN A 23 -7.53 -7.19 7.43
C GLN A 23 -8.04 -7.60 6.04
N TYR A 24 -7.37 -8.54 5.35
CA TYR A 24 -7.69 -8.89 3.96
C TYR A 24 -9.16 -9.30 3.77
N ASN A 25 -9.75 -9.96 4.78
CA ASN A 25 -11.14 -10.39 4.82
C ASN A 25 -11.98 -9.65 5.87
N LYS A 26 -11.68 -8.36 6.10
CA LYS A 26 -12.44 -7.51 7.04
C LYS A 26 -13.01 -6.29 6.33
N PRO A 27 -14.25 -5.89 6.67
CA PRO A 27 -14.80 -4.64 6.21
C PRO A 27 -14.03 -3.50 6.88
N THR A 28 -13.64 -2.51 6.10
CA THR A 28 -13.00 -1.30 6.61
C THR A 28 -13.59 -0.09 5.90
N ARG A 29 -13.61 1.06 6.56
CA ARG A 29 -14.08 2.32 5.94
C ARG A 29 -13.23 2.77 4.75
N TRP A 30 -12.08 2.13 4.52
CA TRP A 30 -11.14 2.44 3.44
C TRP A 30 -11.36 1.57 2.20
N ARG A 31 -12.18 0.51 2.28
CA ARG A 31 -12.44 -0.40 1.16
C ARG A 31 -13.11 0.34 -0.01
N GLY A 32 -12.69 -0.01 -1.23
CA GLY A 32 -13.28 0.49 -2.46
C GLY A 32 -14.78 0.18 -2.58
N GLY A 33 -15.62 1.19 -2.86
CA GLY A 33 -17.07 1.02 -2.95
C GLY A 33 -17.68 0.38 -1.69
N ASP A 34 -18.58 -0.57 -1.84
CA ASP A 34 -19.22 -1.28 -0.72
C ASP A 34 -18.55 -2.63 -0.39
N ALA A 35 -17.31 -2.83 -0.84
CA ALA A 35 -16.59 -4.10 -0.66
C ALA A 35 -16.33 -4.42 0.81
N GLN A 36 -16.55 -5.69 1.17
CA GLN A 36 -16.35 -6.19 2.55
C GLN A 36 -14.95 -6.82 2.74
N ASN A 37 -14.23 -7.07 1.65
CA ASN A 37 -12.87 -7.64 1.66
C ASN A 37 -12.07 -7.18 0.43
N ILE A 38 -10.76 -7.48 0.39
CA ILE A 38 -9.87 -7.06 -0.71
C ILE A 38 -10.30 -7.68 -2.05
N VAL A 39 -10.74 -8.95 -2.05
CA VAL A 39 -11.11 -9.64 -3.29
C VAL A 39 -12.35 -8.98 -3.93
N GLU A 40 -13.34 -8.63 -3.12
CA GLU A 40 -14.49 -7.84 -3.55
C GLU A 40 -14.10 -6.44 -4.01
N GLU A 41 -13.17 -5.79 -3.32
CA GLU A 41 -12.66 -4.47 -3.70
C GLU A 41 -12.06 -4.50 -5.11
N PHE A 42 -11.27 -5.53 -5.45
CA PHE A 42 -10.77 -5.71 -6.82
C PHE A 42 -11.90 -5.98 -7.84
N LYS A 43 -12.95 -6.72 -7.45
CA LYS A 43 -14.13 -6.90 -8.32
C LYS A 43 -14.86 -5.58 -8.56
N VAL A 44 -15.02 -4.75 -7.53
CA VAL A 44 -15.60 -3.39 -7.65
C VAL A 44 -14.76 -2.51 -8.58
N TYR A 45 -13.43 -2.63 -8.53
CA TYR A 45 -12.53 -1.95 -9.49
C TYR A 45 -12.65 -2.46 -10.93
N GLY A 46 -13.40 -3.54 -11.17
CA GLY A 46 -13.47 -4.22 -12.46
C GLY A 46 -12.18 -4.95 -12.83
N LEU A 47 -11.41 -5.39 -11.83
CA LEU A 47 -10.16 -6.11 -11.99
C LEU A 47 -10.36 -7.62 -11.72
N PRO A 48 -9.62 -8.49 -12.42
CA PRO A 48 -9.71 -9.92 -12.17
C PRO A 48 -9.04 -10.32 -10.85
N VAL A 49 -9.52 -11.41 -10.25
CA VAL A 49 -9.05 -11.89 -8.93
C VAL A 49 -7.56 -12.23 -8.91
N TRP A 50 -6.99 -12.72 -10.01
CA TRP A 50 -5.55 -13.00 -10.07
C TRP A 50 -4.70 -11.74 -9.84
N MET A 51 -5.18 -10.57 -10.28
CA MET A 51 -4.48 -9.30 -10.08
C MET A 51 -4.47 -8.89 -8.61
N CYS A 52 -5.51 -9.23 -7.85
CA CYS A 52 -5.52 -9.05 -6.39
C CYS A 52 -4.35 -9.79 -5.74
N TYR A 53 -4.12 -11.06 -6.12
CA TYR A 53 -3.02 -11.85 -5.57
C TYR A 53 -1.65 -11.31 -6.00
N VAL A 54 -1.49 -10.87 -7.26
CA VAL A 54 -0.24 -10.26 -7.73
C VAL A 54 0.06 -8.96 -6.98
N VAL A 55 -0.91 -8.05 -6.88
CA VAL A 55 -0.73 -6.78 -6.16
C VAL A 55 -0.47 -7.04 -4.67
N GLY A 56 -1.17 -7.99 -4.07
CA GLY A 56 -0.97 -8.37 -2.67
C GLY A 56 0.42 -8.95 -2.42
N PHE A 57 0.87 -9.87 -3.26
CA PHE A 57 2.22 -10.42 -3.21
C PHE A 57 3.26 -9.30 -3.30
N LEU A 58 3.15 -8.42 -4.30
CA LEU A 58 4.10 -7.31 -4.47
C LEU A 58 4.09 -6.35 -3.28
N LYS A 59 2.91 -5.95 -2.77
CA LYS A 59 2.82 -5.04 -1.60
C LYS A 59 3.41 -5.67 -0.34
N VAL A 60 3.13 -6.96 -0.09
CA VAL A 60 3.69 -7.68 1.08
C VAL A 60 5.19 -7.84 0.95
N SER A 61 5.69 -8.30 -0.20
CA SER A 61 7.13 -8.47 -0.44
C SER A 61 7.87 -7.14 -0.31
N LEU A 62 7.39 -6.07 -0.95
CA LEU A 62 8.04 -4.77 -0.87
C LEU A 62 7.95 -4.14 0.52
N ALA A 63 6.87 -4.36 1.27
CA ALA A 63 6.78 -3.95 2.67
C ALA A 63 7.82 -4.65 3.55
N ILE A 64 8.06 -5.96 3.32
CA ILE A 64 9.12 -6.70 4.01
C ILE A 64 10.50 -6.17 3.60
N VAL A 65 10.74 -5.94 2.31
CA VAL A 65 12.01 -5.36 1.82
C VAL A 65 12.24 -3.97 2.41
N LEU A 66 11.19 -3.15 2.57
CA LEU A 66 11.28 -1.83 3.22
C LEU A 66 11.68 -1.93 4.70
N LEU A 67 11.31 -3.00 5.41
CA LEU A 67 11.80 -3.26 6.77
C LEU A 67 13.25 -3.73 6.75
N VAL A 68 13.59 -4.65 5.83
CA VAL A 68 14.97 -5.16 5.67
C VAL A 68 15.93 -4.03 5.32
N SER A 69 15.48 -3.01 4.59
CA SER A 69 16.32 -1.87 4.20
C SER A 69 16.79 -1.01 5.38
N ILE A 70 16.24 -1.19 6.58
CA ILE A 70 16.79 -0.59 7.81
C ILE A 70 18.21 -1.10 8.09
N TRP A 71 18.49 -2.37 7.80
CA TRP A 71 19.83 -2.96 7.93
C TRP A 71 20.60 -3.01 6.61
N PHE A 72 19.89 -3.00 5.47
CA PHE A 72 20.46 -3.10 4.13
C PHE A 72 19.98 -1.95 3.23
N PRO A 73 20.57 -0.73 3.37
CA PRO A 73 20.08 0.47 2.68
C PRO A 73 20.00 0.35 1.15
N ALA A 74 20.80 -0.52 0.53
CA ALA A 74 20.79 -0.77 -0.91
C ALA A 74 19.41 -1.18 -1.49
N TYR A 75 18.48 -1.65 -0.65
CA TYR A 75 17.13 -2.04 -1.08
C TYR A 75 16.06 -0.98 -0.84
N GLU A 76 16.40 0.13 -0.17
CA GLU A 76 15.47 1.17 0.26
C GLU A 76 14.70 1.78 -0.91
N ASP A 77 15.43 2.28 -1.90
CA ASP A 77 14.87 2.99 -3.04
C ASP A 77 13.93 2.10 -3.86
N TYR A 78 14.35 0.85 -4.09
CA TYR A 78 13.55 -0.13 -4.83
C TYR A 78 12.23 -0.45 -4.09
N ALA A 79 12.27 -0.59 -2.77
CA ALA A 79 11.08 -0.84 -1.97
C ALA A 79 10.16 0.39 -1.94
N ALA A 80 10.72 1.57 -1.66
CA ALA A 80 9.97 2.82 -1.54
C ALA A 80 9.30 3.20 -2.87
N LEU A 81 10.02 3.20 -3.98
CA LEU A 81 9.45 3.49 -5.30
C LEU A 81 8.42 2.44 -5.73
N GLY A 82 8.74 1.16 -5.54
CA GLY A 82 7.82 0.07 -5.88
C GLY A 82 6.49 0.20 -5.14
N LEU A 83 6.53 0.49 -3.84
CA LEU A 83 5.33 0.73 -3.04
C LEU A 83 4.59 2.00 -3.47
N ALA A 84 5.31 3.10 -3.75
CA ALA A 84 4.70 4.35 -4.22
C ALA A 84 3.91 4.13 -5.51
N ILE A 85 4.45 3.37 -6.48
CA ILE A 85 3.76 3.03 -7.74
C ILE A 85 2.49 2.20 -7.47
N LEU A 86 2.56 1.19 -6.61
CA LEU A 86 1.40 0.35 -6.27
C LEU A 86 0.33 1.12 -5.48
N LEU A 87 0.74 2.09 -4.67
CA LEU A 87 -0.16 2.97 -3.92
C LEU A 87 -0.83 3.99 -4.85
N LEU A 88 -0.09 4.55 -5.82
CA LEU A 88 -0.66 5.35 -6.88
C LEU A 88 -1.74 4.58 -7.66
N GLY A 89 -1.47 3.32 -8.01
CA GLY A 89 -2.48 2.44 -8.62
C GLY A 89 -3.75 2.31 -7.76
N SER A 90 -3.60 2.18 -6.43
CA SER A 90 -4.73 2.14 -5.49
C SER A 90 -5.57 3.42 -5.53
N ILE A 91 -4.92 4.59 -5.54
CA ILE A 91 -5.58 5.90 -5.61
C ILE A 91 -6.35 6.02 -6.94
N LEU A 92 -5.72 5.65 -8.05
CA LEU A 92 -6.36 5.68 -9.37
C LEU A 92 -7.58 4.75 -9.43
N MET A 93 -7.57 3.61 -8.74
CA MET A 93 -8.73 2.73 -8.67
C MET A 93 -9.90 3.34 -7.90
N HIS A 94 -9.65 4.03 -6.78
CA HIS A 94 -10.70 4.78 -6.09
C HIS A 94 -11.28 5.90 -6.96
N PHE A 95 -10.43 6.63 -7.70
CA PHE A 95 -10.92 7.62 -8.66
C PHE A 95 -11.72 7.01 -9.80
N LYS A 96 -11.30 5.85 -10.33
CA LYS A 96 -12.00 5.12 -11.40
C LYS A 96 -13.43 4.77 -10.99
N ILE A 97 -13.63 4.32 -9.76
CA ILE A 97 -14.98 3.98 -9.24
C ILE A 97 -15.71 5.17 -8.61
N LYS A 98 -15.13 6.37 -8.67
CA LYS A 98 -15.67 7.62 -8.11
C LYS A 98 -15.98 7.53 -6.61
N ASP A 99 -15.11 6.85 -5.88
CA ASP A 99 -15.22 6.73 -4.43
C ASP A 99 -15.00 8.08 -3.73
N PRO A 100 -15.55 8.27 -2.52
CA PRO A 100 -15.19 9.40 -1.67
C PRO A 100 -13.68 9.46 -1.46
N MET A 101 -13.08 10.66 -1.60
CA MET A 101 -11.63 10.89 -1.48
C MET A 101 -11.06 10.37 -0.14
N MET A 102 -11.88 10.35 0.91
CA MET A 102 -11.51 9.81 2.22
C MET A 102 -11.07 8.34 2.17
N LYS A 103 -11.61 7.53 1.24
CA LYS A 103 -11.21 6.12 1.10
C LYS A 103 -9.80 5.96 0.54
N SER A 104 -9.39 6.85 -0.36
CA SER A 104 -8.02 6.92 -0.89
C SER A 104 -7.00 7.55 0.06
N PHE A 105 -7.43 8.14 1.17
CA PHE A 105 -6.55 8.87 2.08
C PHE A 105 -5.37 8.03 2.62
N PRO A 106 -5.56 6.78 3.10
CA PRO A 106 -4.43 5.96 3.55
C PRO A 106 -3.44 5.68 2.44
N ALA A 107 -3.93 5.39 1.22
CA ALA A 107 -3.07 5.12 0.08
C ALA A 107 -2.23 6.35 -0.29
N PHE A 108 -2.85 7.54 -0.31
CA PHE A 108 -2.17 8.81 -0.55
C PHE A 108 -1.13 9.13 0.53
N LEU A 109 -1.49 8.98 1.81
CA LEU A 109 -0.59 9.23 2.92
C LEU A 109 0.65 8.34 2.85
N PHE A 110 0.47 7.03 2.66
CA PHE A 110 1.60 6.10 2.55
C PHE A 110 2.42 6.32 1.28
N MET A 111 1.81 6.77 0.19
CA MET A 111 2.54 7.13 -1.03
C MET A 111 3.47 8.31 -0.75
N LEU A 112 2.99 9.35 -0.08
CA LEU A 112 3.84 10.48 0.31
C LEU A 112 4.96 10.05 1.25
N MET A 113 4.69 9.17 2.23
CA MET A 113 5.74 8.62 3.09
C MET A 113 6.80 7.84 2.28
N CYS A 114 6.38 7.04 1.31
CA CYS A 114 7.32 6.33 0.42
C CYS A 114 8.18 7.29 -0.41
N LEU A 115 7.58 8.36 -0.96
CA LEU A 115 8.34 9.37 -1.70
C LEU A 115 9.30 10.13 -0.79
N THR A 116 8.89 10.46 0.43
CA THR A 116 9.76 11.06 1.44
C THR A 116 10.93 10.15 1.78
N ILE A 117 10.71 8.83 1.92
CA ILE A 117 11.78 7.85 2.14
C ILE A 117 12.74 7.81 0.94
N TYR A 118 12.23 7.88 -0.29
CA TYR A 118 13.06 7.81 -1.49
C TYR A 118 13.92 9.06 -1.72
N PHE A 119 13.44 10.25 -1.35
CA PHE A 119 14.12 11.51 -1.64
C PHE A 119 15.02 12.04 -0.50
N LEU A 120 14.95 11.46 0.70
CA LEU A 120 15.68 11.93 1.89
C LEU A 120 16.61 10.86 2.44
#